data_AF-A0A7C6MZK2-F1
#
_entry.id   AF-A0A7C6MZK2-F1
#
_cell.length_a   1.000
_cell.length_b   1.000
_cell.length_c   1.000
_cell.angle_alpha   90.00
_cell.angle_beta   90.00
_cell.angle_gamma   90.00
#
_symmetry.space_group_name_H-M   'P 1'
#
loop_
_entity.id
_entity.type
_entity.pdbx_description
1 polymer ?
#
loop_
_entity_poly.entity_id
_entity_poly.type
_entity_poly.pdbx_seq_one_letter_code
_entity_poly.pdbx_strand_id
1 'polypeptide(L)'
;AALVILIINPLSLFMPGFQLSFGATLGIIVLFPRIRKTFYFLPKGIADLVCVTISAQLGILPLLIYYFGEISIICILTNVLILPLIGVIIILGFVSIITAFILPQIGSIIGAVNSLLIKLIINSSLFFSRLPYSTISIKTPSILLIITYYLFLYSLIKRNKKAFTLLTLLIVIIIWHPIVIGGVSGLEVTFIDVGQGDAIFIKTPKGKNIMIDSGGLPDYYLGDFDIGTDVILPFLRYKGVRKLDMIFISHIHDDHIKGFIPVLDEISVDYFVQAPQKVLTPNYKLLIDKLKKYNIPVISVSKGDYITLEKDLELYVLHPDLEWISRDPFDFNNNSLVIMMKYKNTTFLFTGDIESAAESKIADDFRLQLKSDVLKVAHHGSNTSSIDSLIENIQPSIAIISVGRNTFGHPHNDVINRIKALGVDIFRTDVDGAVTIKTNGYKIKCNTTIKN
;
A
#
# COMPACT_ATOMS: atom_id res chain seq x y z
N ALA A 1 6.28 29.48 -18.79
CA ALA A 1 6.84 28.27 -18.13
C ALA A 1 6.05 27.02 -18.48
N ALA A 2 4.82 26.82 -17.96
CA ALA A 2 4.02 25.60 -18.21
C ALA A 2 3.92 25.23 -19.69
N LEU A 3 3.51 26.18 -20.55
CA LEU A 3 3.38 25.95 -21.99
C LEU A 3 4.70 25.49 -22.64
N VAL A 4 5.82 26.11 -22.27
CA VAL A 4 7.15 25.77 -22.80
C VAL A 4 7.53 24.35 -22.38
N ILE A 5 7.32 23.98 -21.12
CA ILE A 5 7.59 22.62 -20.62
C ILE A 5 6.74 21.60 -21.38
N LEU A 6 5.45 21.88 -21.59
CA LEU A 6 4.55 20.97 -22.30
C LEU A 6 4.82 20.87 -23.81
N ILE A 7 5.34 21.92 -24.43
CA ILE A 7 5.82 21.86 -25.82
C ILE A 7 7.03 20.95 -25.93
N ILE A 8 7.96 21.01 -24.97
CA ILE A 8 9.18 20.18 -24.94
C ILE A 8 8.83 18.72 -24.57
N ASN A 9 7.99 18.53 -23.56
CA ASN A 9 7.58 17.22 -23.08
C ASN A 9 6.09 17.24 -22.65
N PRO A 10 5.17 16.84 -23.54
CA PRO A 10 3.74 16.78 -23.23
C PRO A 10 3.40 15.84 -22.07
N LEU A 11 4.20 14.78 -21.86
CA LEU A 11 3.98 13.82 -20.76
C LEU A 11 4.23 14.43 -19.38
N SER A 12 4.93 15.57 -19.31
CA SER A 12 5.08 16.32 -18.04
C SER A 12 3.73 16.70 -17.43
N LEU A 13 2.64 16.79 -18.22
CA LEU A 13 1.30 17.03 -17.69
C LEU A 13 0.86 15.96 -16.67
N PHE A 14 1.32 14.72 -16.83
CA PHE A 14 0.96 13.59 -15.96
C PHE A 14 1.93 13.42 -14.78
N MET A 15 3.01 14.21 -14.75
CA MET A 15 3.98 14.13 -13.67
C MET A 15 3.49 14.89 -12.42
N PRO A 16 3.58 14.28 -11.22
CA PRO A 16 3.19 14.95 -9.98
C PRO A 16 3.91 16.29 -9.78
N GLY A 17 5.22 16.36 -10.10
CA GLY A 17 6.00 17.58 -9.95
C GLY A 17 5.46 18.77 -10.76
N PHE A 18 5.00 18.53 -12.00
CA PHE A 18 4.37 19.55 -12.83
C PHE A 18 3.03 19.99 -12.24
N GLN A 19 2.16 19.03 -11.93
CA GLN A 19 0.81 19.30 -11.44
C GLN A 19 0.82 20.04 -10.10
N LEU A 20 1.67 19.62 -9.16
CA LEU A 20 1.80 20.24 -7.85
C LEU A 20 2.39 21.65 -7.95
N SER A 21 3.43 21.85 -8.75
CA SER A 21 4.06 23.18 -8.89
C SER A 21 3.12 24.22 -9.50
N PHE A 22 2.50 23.90 -10.65
CA PHE A 22 1.59 24.81 -11.31
C PHE A 22 0.25 24.93 -10.57
N GLY A 23 -0.23 23.85 -9.95
CA GLY A 23 -1.42 23.86 -9.10
C GLY A 23 -1.27 24.75 -7.87
N ALA A 24 -0.11 24.68 -7.18
CA ALA A 24 0.19 25.53 -6.04
C ALA A 24 0.29 27.00 -6.47
N THR A 25 0.97 27.27 -7.58
CA THR A 25 1.11 28.63 -8.12
C THR A 25 -0.25 29.22 -8.49
N LEU A 26 -1.10 28.46 -9.19
CA LEU A 26 -2.46 28.87 -9.54
C LEU A 26 -3.31 29.11 -8.28
N GLY A 27 -3.23 28.22 -7.30
CA GLY A 27 -3.88 28.36 -6.00
C GLY A 27 -3.50 29.66 -5.30
N ILE A 28 -2.21 29.99 -5.25
CA ILE A 28 -1.70 31.26 -4.70
C ILE A 28 -2.31 32.45 -5.45
N ILE A 29 -2.15 32.51 -6.78
CA ILE A 29 -2.61 33.66 -7.58
C ILE A 29 -4.11 33.94 -7.37
N VAL A 30 -4.92 32.88 -7.31
CA VAL A 30 -6.37 32.99 -7.32
C VAL A 30 -6.97 33.16 -5.92
N LEU A 31 -6.43 32.45 -4.91
CA LEU A 31 -6.99 32.38 -3.56
C LEU A 31 -6.37 33.39 -2.60
N PHE A 32 -5.09 33.73 -2.76
CA PHE A 32 -4.36 34.62 -1.84
C PHE A 32 -5.08 35.95 -1.59
N PRO A 33 -5.53 36.71 -2.62
CA PRO A 33 -6.16 38.01 -2.40
C PRO A 33 -7.48 37.95 -1.60
N ARG A 34 -8.14 36.78 -1.59
CA ARG A 34 -9.39 36.56 -0.84
C ARG A 34 -9.09 36.14 0.58
N ILE A 35 -8.18 35.18 0.76
CA ILE A 35 -7.78 34.67 2.08
C ILE A 35 -7.11 35.78 2.89
N ARG A 36 -6.28 36.61 2.26
CA ARG A 36 -5.57 37.71 2.92
C ARG A 36 -6.49 38.73 3.58
N LYS A 37 -7.71 38.93 3.05
CA LYS A 37 -8.74 39.80 3.65
C LYS A 37 -9.29 39.26 4.97
N THR A 38 -9.30 37.94 5.14
CA THR A 38 -9.76 37.28 6.37
C THR A 38 -8.72 37.37 7.48
N PHE A 39 -7.44 37.30 7.15
CA PHE A 39 -6.32 37.39 8.10
C PHE A 39 -5.81 38.84 8.30
N TYR A 40 -6.72 39.82 8.36
CA TYR A 40 -6.35 41.23 8.55
C TYR A 40 -5.76 41.53 9.93
N PHE A 41 -6.04 40.67 10.92
CA PHE A 41 -5.61 40.82 12.31
C PHE A 41 -4.14 40.42 12.56
N LEU A 42 -3.48 39.76 11.60
CA LEU A 42 -2.08 39.34 11.73
C LEU A 42 -1.11 40.40 11.16
N PRO A 43 0.13 40.51 11.71
CA PRO A 43 1.18 41.33 11.13
C PRO A 43 1.44 40.97 9.67
N LYS A 44 1.73 41.96 8.81
CA LYS A 44 1.78 41.79 7.35
C LYS A 44 2.64 40.60 6.90
N GLY A 45 3.86 40.48 7.41
CA GLY A 45 4.78 39.38 7.04
C GLY A 45 4.25 37.99 7.41
N ILE A 46 3.70 37.84 8.62
CA ILE A 46 3.14 36.57 9.09
C ILE A 46 1.86 36.23 8.33
N ALA A 47 0.98 37.22 8.14
CA ALA A 47 -0.25 37.07 7.38
C ALA A 47 0.03 36.60 5.95
N ASP A 48 1.02 37.19 5.29
CA ASP A 48 1.37 36.84 3.91
C ASP A 48 1.91 35.41 3.83
N LEU A 49 2.80 34.99 4.75
CA LEU A 49 3.29 33.61 4.82
C LEU A 49 2.15 32.60 5.02
N VAL A 50 1.30 32.83 6.01
CA VAL A 50 0.14 31.95 6.30
C VAL A 50 -0.80 31.89 5.10
N CYS A 51 -1.13 33.04 4.50
CA CYS A 51 -2.06 33.10 3.37
C CYS A 51 -1.48 32.44 2.11
N VAL A 52 -0.18 32.61 1.82
CA VAL A 52 0.49 31.93 0.70
C VAL A 52 0.44 30.42 0.93
N THR A 53 0.78 29.94 2.12
CA THR A 53 0.74 28.51 2.43
C THR A 53 -0.67 27.93 2.29
N ILE A 54 -1.69 28.56 2.87
CA ILE A 54 -3.08 28.08 2.74
C ILE A 54 -3.53 28.07 1.28
N SER A 55 -3.21 29.13 0.52
CA SER A 55 -3.62 29.24 -0.88
C SER A 55 -2.97 28.17 -1.76
N ALA A 56 -1.66 27.94 -1.57
CA ALA A 56 -0.94 26.87 -2.25
C ALA A 56 -1.55 25.51 -1.89
N GLN A 57 -1.74 25.25 -0.60
CA GLN A 57 -2.25 23.97 -0.10
C GLN A 57 -3.65 23.67 -0.64
N LEU A 58 -4.57 24.63 -0.62
CA LEU A 58 -5.91 24.46 -1.21
C LEU A 58 -5.84 24.21 -2.73
N GLY A 59 -4.87 24.82 -3.43
CA GLY A 59 -4.66 24.60 -4.86
C GLY A 59 -4.24 23.17 -5.21
N ILE A 60 -3.52 22.49 -4.33
CA ILE A 60 -2.96 21.14 -4.59
C ILE A 60 -3.56 20.02 -3.73
N LEU A 61 -4.41 20.34 -2.75
CA LEU A 61 -4.92 19.39 -1.76
C LEU A 61 -5.41 18.05 -2.34
N PRO A 62 -6.34 18.03 -3.32
CA PRO A 62 -6.82 16.76 -3.87
C PRO A 62 -5.72 15.98 -4.61
N LEU A 63 -4.75 16.68 -5.21
CA LEU A 63 -3.62 16.06 -5.91
C LEU A 63 -2.62 15.45 -4.92
N LEU A 64 -2.35 16.13 -3.81
CA LEU A 64 -1.51 15.58 -2.73
C LEU A 64 -2.11 14.27 -2.19
N ILE A 65 -3.41 14.26 -1.90
CA ILE A 65 -4.08 13.03 -1.44
C ILE A 65 -4.10 11.98 -2.55
N TYR A 66 -4.28 12.38 -3.80
CA TYR A 66 -4.31 11.45 -4.93
C TYR A 66 -3.00 10.68 -5.10
N TYR A 67 -1.86 11.39 -5.06
CA TYR A 67 -0.54 10.79 -5.28
C TYR A 67 0.07 10.17 -4.04
N PHE A 68 -0.14 10.78 -2.86
CA PHE A 68 0.58 10.39 -1.64
C PHE A 68 -0.33 9.76 -0.58
N GLY A 69 -1.65 9.87 -0.72
CA GLY A 69 -2.60 9.32 0.26
C GLY A 69 -2.51 9.96 1.65
N GLU A 70 -1.87 11.13 1.79
CA GLU A 70 -1.58 11.76 3.07
C GLU A 70 -1.75 13.29 3.02
N ILE A 71 -2.13 13.87 4.17
CA ILE A 71 -2.13 15.32 4.38
C ILE A 71 -1.34 15.62 5.65
N SER A 72 -0.37 16.54 5.57
CA SER A 72 0.27 17.10 6.75
C SER A 72 -0.60 18.21 7.36
N ILE A 73 -1.08 18.02 8.59
CA ILE A 73 -1.89 19.02 9.32
C ILE A 73 -1.00 20.19 9.75
N ILE A 74 0.20 19.86 10.22
CA ILE A 74 1.16 20.81 10.75
C ILE A 74 1.86 21.64 9.67
N CYS A 75 1.57 21.36 8.39
CA CYS A 75 2.17 22.01 7.22
C CYS A 75 2.15 23.55 7.30
N ILE A 76 1.07 24.16 7.81
CA ILE A 76 0.98 25.62 7.94
C ILE A 76 2.03 26.12 8.92
N LEU A 77 2.12 25.51 10.11
CA LEU A 77 3.07 25.89 11.14
C LEU A 77 4.51 25.66 10.66
N THR A 78 4.78 24.49 10.09
CA THR A 78 6.11 24.15 9.59
C THR A 78 6.53 25.08 8.45
N ASN A 79 5.65 25.40 7.50
CA ASN A 79 6.00 26.28 6.39
C ASN A 79 6.24 27.72 6.84
N VAL A 80 5.50 28.24 7.82
CA VAL A 80 5.76 29.59 8.35
C VAL A 80 7.16 29.68 8.98
N LEU A 81 7.62 28.62 9.64
CA LEU A 81 8.94 28.57 10.29
C LEU A 81 10.08 28.24 9.30
N ILE A 82 9.85 27.28 8.40
CA ILE A 82 10.88 26.70 7.54
C ILE A 82 11.05 27.49 6.25
N LEU A 83 9.96 27.96 5.62
CA LEU A 83 10.01 28.58 4.29
C LEU A 83 10.95 29.81 4.20
N PRO A 84 11.01 30.72 5.20
CA PRO A 84 11.96 31.83 5.18
C PRO A 84 13.43 31.38 5.18
N LEU A 85 13.73 30.27 5.86
CA LEU A 85 15.09 29.74 5.98
C LEU A 85 15.56 29.08 4.68
N ILE A 86 14.66 28.47 3.90
CA ILE A 86 15.00 27.81 2.62
C ILE A 86 15.66 28.81 1.66
N GLY A 87 15.10 30.02 1.53
CA GLY A 87 15.67 31.04 0.64
C GLY A 87 17.10 31.44 1.05
N VAL A 88 17.32 31.61 2.35
CA VAL A 88 18.65 31.94 2.91
C VAL A 88 19.64 30.80 2.64
N ILE A 89 19.22 29.55 2.87
CA ILE A 89 20.07 28.37 2.66
C ILE A 89 20.50 28.21 1.20
N ILE A 90 19.58 28.46 0.25
CA ILE A 90 19.89 28.39 -1.18
C ILE A 90 20.93 29.46 -1.53
N ILE A 91 20.72 30.71 -1.10
CA ILE A 91 21.66 31.81 -1.37
C ILE A 91 23.03 31.51 -0.77
N LEU A 92 23.08 31.11 0.51
CA LEU A 92 24.33 30.75 1.18
C LEU A 92 25.03 29.55 0.53
N GLY A 93 24.26 28.58 0.03
CA GLY A 93 24.79 27.44 -0.72
C GLY A 93 25.49 27.87 -2.00
N PHE A 94 24.84 28.69 -2.83
CA PHE A 94 25.46 29.21 -4.05
C PHE A 94 26.68 30.07 -3.75
N VAL A 95 26.58 30.98 -2.77
CA VAL A 95 27.71 31.82 -2.37
C VAL A 95 28.87 30.97 -1.84
N SER A 96 28.60 29.95 -1.03
CA SER A 96 29.61 29.01 -0.52
C SER A 96 30.34 28.29 -1.66
N ILE A 97 29.61 27.79 -2.66
CA ILE A 97 30.22 27.13 -3.83
C ILE A 97 31.13 28.09 -4.60
N ILE A 98 30.60 29.27 -4.97
CA ILE A 98 31.36 30.26 -5.76
C ILE A 98 32.60 30.73 -5.01
N THR A 99 32.47 31.03 -3.70
CA THR A 99 33.59 31.48 -2.87
C THR A 99 34.58 30.37 -2.60
N ALA A 100 34.16 29.11 -2.46
CA ALA A 100 35.07 27.98 -2.27
C ALA A 100 36.01 27.75 -3.47
N PHE A 101 35.57 28.07 -4.69
CA PHE A 101 36.41 28.02 -5.89
C PHE A 101 37.57 29.03 -5.86
N ILE A 102 37.38 30.19 -5.21
CA ILE A 102 38.36 31.29 -5.20
C ILE A 102 39.16 31.29 -3.88
N LEU A 103 38.47 31.15 -2.75
CA LEU A 103 38.97 31.21 -1.38
C LEU A 103 38.35 30.06 -0.56
N PRO A 104 38.96 28.86 -0.59
CA PRO A 104 38.39 27.64 0.01
C PRO A 104 38.02 27.79 1.49
N GLN A 105 38.82 28.51 2.27
CA GLN A 105 38.60 28.72 3.71
C GLN A 105 37.37 29.57 4.00
N ILE A 106 37.09 30.58 3.16
CA ILE A 106 35.90 31.43 3.32
C ILE A 106 34.66 30.63 2.89
N GLY A 107 34.75 29.93 1.76
CA GLY A 107 33.68 29.07 1.27
C GLY A 107 33.28 27.99 2.28
N SER A 108 34.25 27.39 2.98
CA SER A 108 33.98 26.39 4.01
C SER A 108 33.31 26.97 5.26
N ILE A 109 33.66 28.19 5.69
CA ILE A 109 32.98 28.88 6.80
C ILE A 109 31.52 29.17 6.43
N ILE A 110 31.27 29.71 5.23
CA ILE A 110 29.90 29.97 4.74
C ILE A 110 29.13 28.65 4.64
N GLY A 111 29.78 27.59 4.16
CA GLY A 111 29.22 26.25 4.09
C GLY A 111 28.88 25.67 5.46
N ALA A 112 29.70 25.90 6.49
CA ALA A 112 29.43 25.46 7.85
C ALA A 112 28.22 26.19 8.46
N VAL A 113 28.09 27.51 8.24
CA VAL A 113 26.90 28.27 8.63
C VAL A 113 25.67 27.72 7.91
N ASN A 114 25.77 27.45 6.61
CA ASN A 114 24.68 26.86 5.84
C ASN A 114 24.29 25.48 6.37
N SER A 115 25.27 24.64 6.73
CA SER A 115 25.06 23.32 7.32
C SER A 115 24.30 23.40 8.65
N LEU A 116 24.58 24.41 9.48
CA LEU A 116 23.84 24.64 10.72
C LEU A 116 22.36 24.93 10.45
N LEU A 117 22.06 25.78 9.47
CA LEU A 117 20.68 26.10 9.06
C LEU A 117 19.96 24.87 8.49
N ILE A 118 20.65 24.06 7.69
CA ILE A 118 20.11 22.79 7.16
C ILE A 118 19.79 21.84 8.32
N LYS A 119 20.71 21.66 9.28
CA LYS A 119 20.47 20.83 10.47
C LYS A 119 19.29 21.34 11.30
N LEU A 120 19.14 22.66 11.43
CA LEU A 120 17.99 23.25 12.11
C LEU A 120 16.67 22.88 11.43
N ILE A 121 16.60 22.96 10.09
CA ILE A 121 15.40 22.54 9.34
C ILE A 121 15.12 21.06 9.53
N ILE A 122 16.13 20.20 9.39
CA ILE A 122 15.99 18.74 9.52
C ILE A 122 15.50 18.39 10.92
N ASN A 123 16.13 18.91 11.97
CA ASN A 123 15.75 18.62 13.35
C ASN A 123 14.36 19.15 13.67
N SER A 124 13.99 20.32 13.13
CA SER A 124 12.63 20.86 13.28
C SER A 124 11.62 19.95 12.59
N SER A 125 11.90 19.49 11.37
CA SER A 125 11.03 18.57 10.63
C SER A 125 10.86 17.23 11.37
N LEU A 126 11.94 16.66 11.92
CA LEU A 126 11.91 15.44 12.73
C LEU A 126 11.15 15.63 14.06
N PHE A 127 11.25 16.81 14.67
CA PHE A 127 10.47 17.12 15.87
C PHE A 127 8.97 17.17 15.54
N PHE A 128 8.62 17.88 14.47
CA PHE A 128 7.25 18.06 14.01
C PHE A 128 6.60 16.75 13.52
N SER A 129 7.36 15.86 12.86
CA SER A 129 6.84 14.58 12.38
C SER A 129 6.43 13.64 13.51
N ARG A 130 7.07 13.75 14.69
CA ARG A 130 6.76 12.94 15.88
C ARG A 130 5.49 13.39 16.62
N LEU A 131 4.95 14.57 16.30
CA LEU A 131 3.70 15.01 16.93
C LEU A 131 2.54 14.11 16.49
N PRO A 132 1.63 13.73 17.40
CA PRO A 132 0.46 12.94 17.03
C PRO A 132 -0.36 13.72 16.00
N TYR A 133 -0.83 13.01 14.97
CA TYR A 133 -1.58 13.60 13.85
C TYR A 133 -0.80 14.64 13.03
N SER A 134 0.54 14.58 13.02
CA SER A 134 1.38 15.37 12.12
C SER A 134 0.97 15.18 10.66
N THR A 135 0.66 13.93 10.30
CA THR A 135 0.05 13.52 9.05
C THR A 135 -1.22 12.72 9.29
N ILE A 136 -2.15 12.79 8.33
CA ILE A 136 -3.37 12.00 8.29
C ILE A 136 -3.41 11.28 6.94
N SER A 137 -3.45 9.94 6.95
CA SER A 137 -3.59 9.15 5.73
C SER A 137 -5.04 9.13 5.26
N ILE A 138 -5.33 9.67 4.08
CA ILE A 138 -6.68 9.75 3.54
C ILE A 138 -6.76 8.85 2.30
N LYS A 139 -7.87 8.13 2.17
CA LYS A 139 -8.16 7.33 0.98
C LYS A 139 -8.05 8.19 -0.28
N THR A 140 -7.34 7.68 -1.29
CA THR A 140 -7.17 8.34 -2.59
C THR A 140 -8.53 8.79 -3.17
N PRO A 141 -8.71 10.09 -3.48
CA PRO A 141 -9.94 10.59 -4.06
C PRO A 141 -10.12 10.05 -5.49
N SER A 142 -11.37 9.80 -5.88
CA SER A 142 -11.66 9.51 -7.29
C SER A 142 -11.44 10.76 -8.15
N ILE A 143 -11.15 10.58 -9.44
CA ILE A 143 -10.98 11.69 -10.40
C ILE A 143 -12.21 12.62 -10.39
N LEU A 144 -13.41 12.04 -10.30
CA LEU A 144 -14.65 12.82 -10.21
C LEU A 144 -14.65 13.72 -8.96
N LEU A 145 -14.17 13.21 -7.82
CA LEU A 145 -14.06 14.01 -6.61
C LEU A 145 -13.06 15.17 -6.76
N ILE A 146 -11.92 14.92 -7.39
CA ILE A 146 -10.92 15.98 -7.71
C ILE A 146 -11.56 17.07 -8.57
N ILE A 147 -12.31 16.69 -9.62
CA ILE A 147 -13.01 17.64 -10.50
C ILE A 147 -14.03 18.46 -9.69
N THR A 148 -14.88 17.81 -8.89
CA THR A 148 -15.90 18.51 -8.08
C THR A 148 -15.29 19.46 -7.06
N TYR A 149 -14.13 19.11 -6.49
CA TYR A 149 -13.38 19.98 -5.58
C TYR A 149 -12.91 21.26 -6.29
N TYR A 150 -12.33 21.15 -7.49
CA TYR A 150 -11.90 22.35 -8.23
C TYR A 150 -13.07 23.19 -8.72
N LEU A 151 -14.20 22.57 -9.08
CA LEU A 151 -15.45 23.30 -9.38
C LEU A 151 -15.98 24.03 -8.14
N PHE A 152 -15.89 23.42 -6.96
CA PHE A 152 -16.21 24.07 -5.69
C PHE A 152 -15.29 25.28 -5.43
N LEU A 153 -13.97 25.14 -5.56
CA LEU A 153 -13.04 26.28 -5.44
C LEU A 153 -13.37 27.39 -6.44
N TYR A 154 -13.66 27.03 -7.70
CA TYR A 154 -14.09 27.97 -8.74
C TYR A 154 -15.38 28.72 -8.36
N SER A 155 -16.34 28.03 -7.73
CA SER A 155 -17.59 28.64 -7.27
C SER A 155 -17.37 29.74 -6.23
N LEU A 156 -16.44 29.53 -5.28
CA LEU A 156 -16.11 30.49 -4.23
C LEU A 156 -15.47 31.78 -4.78
N ILE A 157 -14.82 31.67 -5.93
CA ILE A 157 -14.16 32.78 -6.62
C ILE A 157 -15.20 33.68 -7.29
N LYS A 158 -16.26 33.10 -7.88
CA LYS A 158 -17.33 33.83 -8.59
C LYS A 158 -18.33 34.48 -7.61
N ARG A 159 -18.93 35.60 -8.04
CA ARG A 159 -19.70 36.52 -7.17
C ARG A 159 -21.19 36.20 -7.04
N ASN A 160 -21.67 35.07 -7.58
CA ASN A 160 -23.09 34.69 -7.53
C ASN A 160 -23.26 33.42 -6.67
N LYS A 161 -23.50 33.61 -5.36
CA LYS A 161 -22.69 32.94 -4.33
C LYS A 161 -23.32 31.87 -3.43
N LYS A 162 -24.64 31.72 -3.33
CA LYS A 162 -25.21 30.87 -2.27
C LYS A 162 -25.68 29.52 -2.78
N ALA A 163 -26.59 29.47 -3.75
CA ALA A 163 -27.13 28.20 -4.24
C ALA A 163 -26.06 27.31 -4.90
N PHE A 164 -25.21 27.86 -5.77
CA PHE A 164 -24.15 27.10 -6.43
C PHE A 164 -23.06 26.63 -5.45
N THR A 165 -22.71 27.45 -4.44
CA THR A 165 -21.77 27.08 -3.37
C THR A 165 -22.36 26.03 -2.42
N LEU A 166 -23.63 26.15 -2.05
CA LEU A 166 -24.32 25.18 -1.19
C LEU A 166 -24.51 23.85 -1.93
N LEU A 167 -24.84 23.88 -3.22
CA LEU A 167 -24.96 22.67 -4.05
C LEU A 167 -23.61 21.98 -4.22
N THR A 168 -22.55 22.72 -4.54
CA THR A 168 -21.19 22.14 -4.66
C THR A 168 -20.67 21.67 -3.30
N LEU A 169 -20.93 22.38 -2.20
CA LEU A 169 -20.61 21.92 -0.84
C LEU A 169 -21.38 20.65 -0.48
N LEU A 170 -22.66 20.56 -0.82
CA LEU A 170 -23.48 19.36 -0.59
C LEU A 170 -22.95 18.18 -1.40
N ILE A 171 -22.60 18.38 -2.68
CA ILE A 171 -21.97 17.36 -3.54
C ILE A 171 -20.63 16.92 -2.96
N VAL A 172 -19.80 17.86 -2.50
CA VAL A 172 -18.55 17.56 -1.79
C VAL A 172 -18.84 16.73 -0.54
N ILE A 173 -19.73 17.17 0.35
CA ILE A 173 -20.06 16.41 1.57
C ILE A 173 -20.58 15.01 1.23
N ILE A 174 -21.47 14.86 0.26
CA ILE A 174 -22.01 13.56 -0.15
C ILE A 174 -20.93 12.64 -0.74
N ILE A 175 -20.00 13.18 -1.53
CA ILE A 175 -18.91 12.39 -2.14
C ILE A 175 -17.79 12.09 -1.11
N TRP A 176 -17.56 12.99 -0.15
CA TRP A 176 -16.64 12.78 0.96
C TRP A 176 -17.24 11.89 2.06
N HIS A 177 -18.56 11.79 2.17
CA HIS A 177 -19.26 10.97 3.17
C HIS A 177 -18.85 9.49 3.15
N PRO A 178 -18.78 8.77 2.00
CA PRO A 178 -18.29 7.38 1.98
C PRO A 178 -16.78 7.25 2.22
N ILE A 179 -16.02 8.34 2.19
CA ILE A 179 -14.61 8.36 2.64
C ILE A 179 -14.56 8.43 4.18
N VAL A 180 -15.55 9.05 4.82
CA VAL A 180 -15.68 9.18 6.29
C VAL A 180 -16.40 7.97 6.91
N ILE A 181 -17.40 7.41 6.22
CA ILE A 181 -18.18 6.25 6.66
C ILE A 181 -17.85 5.08 5.73
N GLY A 182 -16.74 4.42 6.03
CA GLY A 182 -16.25 3.27 5.27
C GLY A 182 -17.15 2.05 5.44
N GLY A 183 -18.18 1.92 4.62
CA GLY A 183 -18.94 0.68 4.47
C GLY A 183 -18.58 -0.01 3.16
N VAL A 184 -17.76 -1.04 3.20
CA VAL A 184 -17.69 -2.01 2.09
C VAL A 184 -18.84 -2.98 2.30
N SER A 185 -19.74 -3.10 1.32
CA SER A 185 -20.77 -4.12 1.37
C SER A 185 -20.18 -5.47 0.96
N GLY A 186 -19.52 -6.16 1.90
CA GLY A 186 -19.01 -7.52 1.72
C GLY A 186 -17.50 -7.67 1.90
N LEU A 187 -17.01 -8.86 1.56
CA LEU A 187 -15.61 -9.25 1.62
C LEU A 187 -14.90 -8.84 0.33
N GLU A 188 -13.71 -8.27 0.47
CA GLU A 188 -12.81 -7.95 -0.64
C GLU A 188 -11.47 -8.63 -0.42
N VAL A 189 -11.01 -9.42 -1.39
CA VAL A 189 -9.72 -10.12 -1.39
C VAL A 189 -8.95 -9.66 -2.62
N THR A 190 -7.76 -9.08 -2.44
CA THR A 190 -6.92 -8.57 -3.52
C THR A 190 -5.60 -9.31 -3.53
N PHE A 191 -5.29 -9.97 -4.64
CA PHE A 191 -3.99 -10.54 -4.96
C PHE A 191 -3.18 -9.43 -5.62
N ILE A 192 -2.20 -8.90 -4.90
CA ILE A 192 -1.41 -7.75 -5.30
C ILE A 192 -0.32 -8.23 -6.26
N ASP A 193 -0.15 -7.52 -7.36
CA ASP A 193 0.98 -7.75 -8.26
C ASP A 193 2.27 -7.22 -7.60
N VAL A 194 3.04 -8.14 -7.03
CA VAL A 194 4.35 -7.91 -6.42
C VAL A 194 5.48 -8.47 -7.29
N GLY A 195 5.20 -8.80 -8.55
CA GLY A 195 6.10 -9.59 -9.36
C GLY A 195 6.12 -11.05 -8.91
N GLN A 196 7.31 -11.59 -8.64
CA GLN A 196 7.45 -12.96 -8.14
C GLN A 196 7.24 -12.99 -6.62
N GLY A 197 6.33 -13.83 -6.15
CA GLY A 197 5.96 -13.94 -4.73
C GLY A 197 4.47 -13.76 -4.48
N ASP A 198 4.07 -13.82 -3.22
CA ASP A 198 2.68 -13.61 -2.80
C ASP A 198 2.51 -12.35 -1.97
N ALA A 199 1.43 -11.61 -2.25
CA ALA A 199 0.90 -10.62 -1.33
C ALA A 199 -0.62 -10.53 -1.50
N ILE A 200 -1.36 -10.90 -0.47
CA ILE A 200 -2.82 -11.00 -0.52
C ILE A 200 -3.41 -10.11 0.58
N PHE A 201 -4.20 -9.12 0.16
CA PHE A 201 -4.89 -8.23 1.08
C PHE A 201 -6.37 -8.61 1.20
N ILE A 202 -6.85 -8.75 2.43
CA ILE A 202 -8.24 -9.07 2.75
C ILE A 202 -8.85 -7.92 3.55
N LYS A 203 -9.96 -7.38 3.04
CA LYS A 203 -10.79 -6.43 3.77
C LYS A 203 -12.14 -7.07 4.09
N THR A 204 -12.41 -7.23 5.38
CA THR A 204 -13.61 -7.89 5.86
C THR A 204 -14.86 -7.00 5.74
N PRO A 205 -16.07 -7.57 5.83
CA PRO A 205 -17.31 -6.79 5.81
C PRO A 205 -17.41 -5.71 6.90
N LYS A 206 -16.86 -5.94 8.10
CA LYS A 206 -16.82 -4.90 9.16
C LYS A 206 -15.56 -4.02 9.09
N GLY A 207 -14.73 -4.16 8.06
CA GLY A 207 -13.62 -3.26 7.77
C GLY A 207 -12.30 -3.59 8.45
N LYS A 208 -12.14 -4.80 9.01
CA LYS A 208 -10.82 -5.31 9.40
C LYS A 208 -9.95 -5.49 8.15
N ASN A 209 -8.66 -5.22 8.29
CA ASN A 209 -7.68 -5.31 7.23
C ASN A 209 -6.66 -6.38 7.59
N ILE A 210 -6.50 -7.37 6.72
CA ILE A 210 -5.64 -8.54 6.94
C ILE A 210 -4.72 -8.66 5.74
N MET A 211 -3.47 -9.09 5.95
CA MET A 211 -2.58 -9.49 4.87
C MET A 211 -2.13 -10.94 5.04
N ILE A 212 -1.98 -11.65 3.94
CA ILE A 212 -1.30 -12.94 3.85
C ILE A 212 -0.14 -12.73 2.89
N ASP A 213 1.08 -12.90 3.39
CA ASP A 213 2.34 -12.58 2.70
C ASP A 213 2.42 -11.11 2.22
N SER A 214 3.58 -10.71 1.72
CA SER A 214 3.94 -9.32 1.45
C SER A 214 4.86 -9.12 0.24
N GLY A 215 5.18 -10.19 -0.48
CA GLY A 215 6.15 -10.17 -1.55
C GLY A 215 7.58 -9.94 -1.03
N GLY A 216 8.50 -9.81 -1.98
CA GLY A 216 9.87 -9.44 -1.69
C GLY A 216 10.80 -9.74 -2.85
N LEU A 217 11.83 -8.92 -2.99
CA LEU A 217 12.92 -9.21 -3.92
C LEU A 217 14.06 -9.91 -3.19
N PRO A 218 14.69 -10.91 -3.81
CA PRO A 218 15.82 -11.60 -3.22
C PRO A 218 17.00 -10.64 -3.00
N ASP A 219 17.83 -10.92 -1.99
CA ASP A 219 18.93 -10.03 -1.57
C ASP A 219 19.98 -9.74 -2.65
N TYR A 220 20.08 -10.58 -3.68
CA TYR A 220 20.99 -10.36 -4.81
C TYR A 220 20.48 -9.34 -5.84
N TYR A 221 19.26 -8.82 -5.69
CA TYR A 221 18.76 -7.73 -6.52
C TYR A 221 19.49 -6.42 -6.17
N LEU A 222 20.18 -5.83 -7.17
CA LEU A 222 21.08 -4.68 -6.98
C LEU A 222 20.40 -3.31 -7.17
N GLY A 223 19.07 -3.23 -7.10
CA GLY A 223 18.32 -1.99 -7.27
C GLY A 223 17.71 -1.46 -5.97
N ASP A 224 17.33 -0.18 -5.96
CA ASP A 224 16.69 0.48 -4.82
C ASP A 224 15.19 0.16 -4.67
N PHE A 225 14.62 -0.63 -5.59
CA PHE A 225 13.22 -0.98 -5.58
C PHE A 225 12.92 -2.03 -4.50
N ASP A 226 11.97 -1.72 -3.62
CA ASP A 226 11.58 -2.56 -2.50
C ASP A 226 10.07 -2.79 -2.52
N ILE A 227 9.64 -4.06 -2.51
CA ILE A 227 8.22 -4.42 -2.62
C ILE A 227 7.38 -3.81 -1.49
N GLY A 228 7.90 -3.80 -0.27
CA GLY A 228 7.18 -3.25 0.87
C GLY A 228 6.96 -1.74 0.73
N THR A 229 8.00 -1.01 0.32
CA THR A 229 8.02 0.45 0.21
C THR A 229 7.33 0.97 -1.04
N ASP A 230 7.54 0.31 -2.17
CA ASP A 230 7.14 0.78 -3.50
C ASP A 230 5.84 0.15 -4.01
N VAL A 231 5.38 -0.98 -3.43
CA VAL A 231 4.15 -1.67 -3.83
C VAL A 231 3.15 -1.77 -2.68
N ILE A 232 3.52 -2.41 -1.57
CA ILE A 232 2.59 -2.70 -0.48
C ILE A 232 2.13 -1.41 0.24
N LEU A 233 3.05 -0.54 0.65
CA LEU A 233 2.69 0.71 1.33
C LEU A 233 1.82 1.63 0.44
N PRO A 234 2.15 1.89 -0.85
CA PRO A 234 1.27 2.62 -1.75
C PRO A 234 -0.10 1.97 -1.92
N PHE A 235 -0.17 0.63 -2.02
CA PHE A 235 -1.44 -0.09 -2.09
C PHE A 235 -2.28 0.08 -0.82
N LEU A 236 -1.69 -0.08 0.36
CA LEU A 236 -2.38 0.10 1.64
C LEU A 236 -2.90 1.54 1.81
N ARG A 237 -2.09 2.55 1.43
CA ARG A 237 -2.49 3.96 1.38
C ARG A 237 -3.66 4.19 0.43
N TYR A 238 -3.61 3.63 -0.77
CA TYR A 238 -4.71 3.68 -1.74
C TYR A 238 -6.01 3.10 -1.18
N LYS A 239 -5.92 1.99 -0.43
CA LYS A 239 -7.06 1.38 0.27
C LYS A 239 -7.50 2.14 1.53
N GLY A 240 -6.75 3.16 1.96
CA GLY A 240 -6.98 3.94 3.17
C GLY A 240 -6.71 3.16 4.46
N VAL A 241 -5.82 2.17 4.40
CA VAL A 241 -5.45 1.31 5.53
C VAL A 241 -4.37 1.99 6.34
N ARG A 242 -4.63 2.16 7.64
CA ARG A 242 -3.65 2.67 8.63
C ARG A 242 -3.21 1.62 9.65
N LYS A 243 -3.91 0.48 9.63
CA LYS A 243 -3.77 -0.59 10.59
C LYS A 243 -4.11 -1.91 9.92
N LEU A 244 -3.28 -2.92 10.15
CA LEU A 244 -3.58 -4.31 9.83
C LEU A 244 -3.96 -5.02 11.13
N ASP A 245 -5.17 -5.57 11.17
CA ASP A 245 -5.65 -6.34 12.32
C ASP A 245 -4.87 -7.65 12.45
N MET A 246 -4.46 -8.26 11.34
CA MET A 246 -3.60 -9.44 11.35
C MET A 246 -2.72 -9.44 10.11
N ILE A 247 -1.49 -9.94 10.25
CA ILE A 247 -0.67 -10.35 9.12
C ILE A 247 -0.31 -11.82 9.29
N PHE A 248 -0.44 -12.58 8.20
CA PHE A 248 -0.11 -13.99 8.12
C PHE A 248 1.10 -14.15 7.21
N ILE A 249 1.97 -15.11 7.53
CA ILE A 249 2.96 -15.61 6.57
C ILE A 249 2.66 -17.07 6.23
N SER A 250 2.80 -17.43 4.97
CA SER A 250 2.77 -18.82 4.53
C SER A 250 4.03 -19.54 4.98
N HIS A 251 5.20 -19.00 4.63
CA HIS A 251 6.52 -19.51 5.01
C HIS A 251 7.56 -18.38 4.99
N ILE A 252 8.84 -18.70 5.25
CA ILE A 252 9.89 -17.69 5.56
C ILE A 252 10.78 -17.30 4.37
N HIS A 253 10.41 -17.60 3.13
CA HIS A 253 11.14 -17.11 1.96
C HIS A 253 10.94 -15.60 1.75
N ASP A 254 11.95 -14.96 1.15
CA ASP A 254 12.01 -13.52 0.99
C ASP A 254 10.85 -12.96 0.17
N ASP A 255 10.44 -13.67 -0.89
CA ASP A 255 9.32 -13.31 -1.76
C ASP A 255 7.95 -13.46 -1.11
N HIS A 256 7.90 -13.80 0.18
CA HIS A 256 6.68 -13.84 1.00
C HIS A 256 6.74 -12.87 2.18
N ILE A 257 7.89 -12.73 2.85
CA ILE A 257 7.96 -12.00 4.13
C ILE A 257 8.66 -10.65 4.07
N LYS A 258 9.48 -10.39 3.05
CA LYS A 258 10.41 -9.25 3.07
C LYS A 258 9.68 -7.92 2.98
N GLY A 259 8.57 -7.86 2.24
CA GLY A 259 7.73 -6.67 2.15
C GLY A 259 7.16 -6.20 3.50
N PHE A 260 7.02 -7.08 4.50
CA PHE A 260 6.56 -6.67 5.83
C PHE A 260 7.57 -5.82 6.60
N ILE A 261 8.87 -5.92 6.31
CA ILE A 261 9.94 -5.21 7.04
C ILE A 261 9.70 -3.68 7.05
N PRO A 262 9.57 -2.99 5.91
CA PRO A 262 9.24 -1.56 5.88
C PRO A 262 7.78 -1.28 6.26
N VAL A 263 6.85 -2.21 6.00
CA VAL A 263 5.43 -2.02 6.35
C VAL A 263 5.25 -1.86 7.86
N LEU A 264 5.98 -2.63 8.68
CA LEU A 264 5.92 -2.53 10.14
C LEU A 264 6.45 -1.20 10.70
N ASP A 265 7.22 -0.43 9.93
CA ASP A 265 7.66 0.89 10.36
C ASP A 265 6.59 1.98 10.18
N GLU A 266 5.62 1.76 9.29
CA GLU A 266 4.64 2.77 8.87
C GLU A 266 3.19 2.40 9.22
N ILE A 267 2.87 1.10 9.30
CA ILE A 267 1.51 0.59 9.52
C ILE A 267 1.47 -0.20 10.84
N SER A 268 0.58 0.22 11.73
CA SER A 268 0.32 -0.51 12.99
C SER A 268 -0.26 -1.90 12.72
N VAL A 269 0.21 -2.92 13.45
CA VAL A 269 -0.23 -4.31 13.32
C VAL A 269 -0.64 -4.85 14.69
N ASP A 270 -1.80 -5.49 14.78
CA ASP A 270 -2.27 -6.06 16.05
C ASP A 270 -1.74 -7.48 16.31
N TYR A 271 -1.68 -8.33 15.29
CA TYR A 271 -1.25 -9.72 15.43
C TYR A 271 -0.43 -10.19 14.22
N PHE A 272 0.62 -10.95 14.49
CA PHE A 272 1.37 -11.70 13.49
C PHE A 272 1.06 -13.19 13.64
N VAL A 273 0.67 -13.87 12.57
CA VAL A 273 0.22 -15.26 12.58
C VAL A 273 1.08 -16.11 11.66
N GLN A 274 1.55 -17.27 12.14
CA GLN A 274 2.39 -18.18 11.34
C GLN A 274 2.28 -19.63 11.82
N ALA A 275 2.71 -20.56 10.98
CA ALA A 275 3.09 -21.89 11.46
C ALA A 275 4.39 -21.81 12.29
N PRO A 276 4.61 -22.70 13.28
CA PRO A 276 5.86 -22.74 14.03
C PRO A 276 7.10 -22.83 13.12
N GLN A 277 8.04 -21.92 13.33
CA GLN A 277 9.30 -21.87 12.57
C GLN A 277 10.45 -22.37 13.43
N LYS A 278 11.25 -23.31 12.92
CA LYS A 278 12.45 -23.84 13.60
C LYS A 278 13.76 -23.27 13.04
N VAL A 279 13.71 -22.60 11.90
CA VAL A 279 14.88 -22.02 11.22
C VAL A 279 14.80 -20.50 11.24
N LEU A 280 15.94 -19.85 11.36
CA LEU A 280 16.06 -18.39 11.42
C LEU A 280 16.90 -17.89 10.25
N THR A 281 16.25 -17.46 9.17
CA THR A 281 16.91 -16.77 8.04
C THR A 281 17.20 -15.30 8.41
N PRO A 282 18.12 -14.61 7.71
CA PRO A 282 18.44 -13.20 8.01
C PRO A 282 17.22 -12.27 7.97
N ASN A 283 16.40 -12.35 6.93
CA ASN A 283 15.20 -11.51 6.78
C ASN A 283 14.09 -11.90 7.76
N TYR A 284 13.92 -13.19 8.05
CA TYR A 284 12.98 -13.62 9.10
C TYR A 284 13.41 -13.15 10.49
N LYS A 285 14.71 -13.17 10.79
CA LYS A 285 15.24 -12.58 12.03
C LYS A 285 14.92 -11.09 12.13
N LEU A 286 15.17 -10.34 11.06
CA LEU A 286 14.88 -8.91 11.00
C LEU A 286 13.39 -8.63 11.22
N LEU A 287 12.52 -9.44 10.62
CA LEU A 287 11.07 -9.37 10.82
C LEU A 287 10.71 -9.61 12.30
N ILE A 288 11.19 -10.69 12.91
CA ILE A 288 10.95 -11.01 14.33
C ILE A 288 11.45 -9.89 15.25
N ASP A 289 12.63 -9.31 14.96
CA ASP A 289 13.17 -8.21 15.77
C ASP A 289 12.30 -6.95 15.66
N LYS A 290 11.70 -6.67 14.50
CA LYS A 290 10.69 -5.61 14.35
C LYS A 290 9.39 -5.92 15.10
N LEU A 291 8.90 -7.15 15.04
CA LEU A 291 7.70 -7.56 15.80
C LEU A 291 7.92 -7.33 17.30
N LYS A 292 9.10 -7.70 17.83
CA LYS A 292 9.48 -7.42 19.23
C LYS A 292 9.58 -5.93 19.51
N LYS A 293 10.24 -5.16 18.64
CA LYS A 293 10.38 -3.70 18.79
C LYS A 293 9.02 -3.00 18.91
N TYR A 294 8.02 -3.45 18.15
CA TYR A 294 6.67 -2.88 18.14
C TYR A 294 5.68 -3.61 19.07
N ASN A 295 6.13 -4.58 19.87
CA ASN A 295 5.31 -5.39 20.77
C ASN A 295 4.12 -6.08 20.09
N ILE A 296 4.33 -6.58 18.88
CA ILE A 296 3.30 -7.29 18.11
C ILE A 296 3.30 -8.77 18.56
N PRO A 297 2.19 -9.28 19.13
CA PRO A 297 2.06 -10.68 19.52
C PRO A 297 2.16 -11.61 18.31
N VAL A 298 2.91 -12.71 18.48
CA VAL A 298 3.02 -13.81 17.52
C VAL A 298 2.08 -14.93 17.94
N ILE A 299 1.16 -15.29 17.06
CA ILE A 299 0.24 -16.42 17.21
C ILE A 299 0.73 -17.55 16.32
N SER A 300 1.08 -18.67 16.95
CA SER A 300 1.43 -19.90 16.24
C SER A 300 0.18 -20.71 15.98
N VAL A 301 -0.01 -21.14 14.73
CA VAL A 301 -1.13 -21.98 14.30
C VAL A 301 -0.65 -23.23 13.57
N SER A 302 -1.45 -24.28 13.57
CA SER A 302 -1.18 -25.54 12.89
C SER A 302 -2.49 -26.19 12.41
N LYS A 303 -2.37 -27.27 11.62
CA LYS A 303 -3.50 -28.00 11.08
C LYS A 303 -4.57 -28.29 12.15
N GLY A 304 -5.80 -27.94 11.84
CA GLY A 304 -6.97 -28.11 12.71
C GLY A 304 -7.33 -26.87 13.53
N ASP A 305 -6.45 -25.87 13.59
CA ASP A 305 -6.80 -24.58 14.19
C ASP A 305 -7.82 -23.83 13.34
N TYR A 306 -8.71 -23.11 14.03
CA TYR A 306 -9.75 -22.28 13.41
C TYR A 306 -9.72 -20.87 14.01
N ILE A 307 -9.86 -19.85 13.17
CA ILE A 307 -9.88 -18.44 13.59
C ILE A 307 -11.17 -17.80 13.09
N THR A 308 -12.02 -17.36 14.01
CA THR A 308 -13.20 -16.57 13.67
C THR A 308 -12.80 -15.10 13.54
N LEU A 309 -12.74 -14.59 12.31
CA LEU A 309 -12.45 -13.19 12.04
C LEU A 309 -13.67 -12.32 12.39
N GLU A 310 -14.84 -12.73 11.92
CA GLU A 310 -16.14 -12.09 12.13
C GLU A 310 -17.27 -13.11 12.08
N LYS A 311 -18.50 -12.67 12.34
CA LYS A 311 -19.68 -13.51 12.11
C LYS A 311 -19.72 -13.92 10.63
N ASP A 312 -19.86 -15.22 10.39
CA ASP A 312 -19.90 -15.85 9.07
C ASP A 312 -18.59 -15.72 8.26
N LEU A 313 -17.47 -15.30 8.87
CA LEU A 313 -16.15 -15.19 8.24
C LEU A 313 -15.09 -15.89 9.10
N GLU A 314 -14.60 -17.02 8.62
CA GLU A 314 -13.75 -17.94 9.37
C GLU A 314 -12.55 -18.38 8.54
N LEU A 315 -11.42 -18.65 9.22
CA LEU A 315 -10.23 -19.25 8.65
C LEU A 315 -10.02 -20.63 9.28
N TYR A 316 -9.68 -21.62 8.46
CA TYR A 316 -9.36 -22.98 8.86
C TYR A 316 -7.95 -23.31 8.38
N VAL A 317 -7.10 -23.75 9.29
CA VAL A 317 -5.73 -24.16 8.97
C VAL A 317 -5.73 -25.62 8.54
N LEU A 318 -5.35 -25.89 7.30
CA LEU A 318 -5.35 -27.23 6.72
C LEU A 318 -3.99 -27.93 6.82
N HIS A 319 -2.92 -27.13 6.87
CA HIS A 319 -1.53 -27.57 6.86
C HIS A 319 -0.62 -26.42 7.33
N PRO A 320 0.55 -26.66 7.93
CA PRO A 320 1.11 -27.95 8.37
C PRO A 320 0.67 -28.37 9.77
N ASP A 321 0.83 -29.65 10.10
CA ASP A 321 0.82 -30.13 11.49
C ASP A 321 2.24 -30.10 12.11
N LEU A 322 2.33 -30.18 13.45
CA LEU A 322 3.62 -30.07 14.16
C LEU A 322 4.58 -31.22 13.85
N GLU A 323 4.05 -32.40 13.53
CA GLU A 323 4.86 -33.56 13.19
C GLU A 323 5.53 -33.34 11.82
N TRP A 324 4.79 -32.83 10.84
CA TRP A 324 5.29 -32.47 9.52
C TRP A 324 6.48 -31.50 9.59
N ILE A 325 6.30 -30.36 10.28
CA ILE A 325 7.37 -29.36 10.48
C ILE A 325 8.61 -29.97 11.14
N SER A 326 8.40 -30.95 12.04
CA SER A 326 9.49 -31.58 12.76
C SER A 326 10.29 -32.58 11.93
N ARG A 327 9.71 -33.14 10.87
CA ARG A 327 10.39 -34.09 9.97
C ARG A 327 11.42 -33.40 9.10
N ASP A 328 11.05 -32.25 8.52
CA ASP A 328 11.97 -31.43 7.74
C ASP A 328 11.68 -29.93 7.94
N PRO A 329 12.35 -29.28 8.89
CA PRO A 329 12.16 -27.85 9.14
C PRO A 329 12.81 -26.94 8.09
N PHE A 330 13.60 -27.48 7.15
CA PHE A 330 14.29 -26.71 6.11
C PHE A 330 13.51 -26.66 4.80
N ASP A 331 12.52 -27.54 4.61
CA ASP A 331 11.58 -27.48 3.50
C ASP A 331 10.52 -26.40 3.76
N PHE A 332 10.90 -25.13 3.56
CA PHE A 332 10.01 -24.00 3.84
C PHE A 332 8.75 -24.01 2.99
N ASN A 333 8.86 -24.44 1.73
CA ASN A 333 7.74 -24.54 0.79
C ASN A 333 6.68 -25.51 1.28
N ASN A 334 7.05 -26.77 1.55
CA ASN A 334 6.10 -27.75 2.07
C ASN A 334 5.69 -27.49 3.53
N ASN A 335 6.35 -26.57 4.25
CA ASN A 335 5.91 -26.07 5.54
C ASN A 335 4.98 -24.85 5.45
N SER A 336 4.56 -24.46 4.23
CA SER A 336 3.64 -23.35 4.01
C SER A 336 2.34 -23.51 4.79
N LEU A 337 1.89 -22.45 5.45
CA LEU A 337 0.60 -22.35 6.10
C LEU A 337 -0.52 -22.33 5.05
N VAL A 338 -1.30 -23.40 4.96
CA VAL A 338 -2.44 -23.52 4.05
C VAL A 338 -3.71 -23.16 4.79
N ILE A 339 -4.39 -22.12 4.31
CA ILE A 339 -5.57 -21.55 4.96
C ILE A 339 -6.76 -21.62 4.02
N MET A 340 -7.87 -22.18 4.51
CA MET A 340 -9.18 -22.04 3.89
C MET A 340 -9.95 -20.93 4.58
N MET A 341 -10.36 -19.92 3.83
CA MET A 341 -11.25 -18.87 4.32
C MET A 341 -12.67 -19.11 3.82
N LYS A 342 -13.64 -19.14 4.74
CA LYS A 342 -15.05 -19.27 4.42
C LYS A 342 -15.80 -18.01 4.80
N TYR A 343 -16.48 -17.41 3.83
CA TYR A 343 -17.40 -16.30 4.04
C TYR A 343 -18.80 -16.69 3.56
N LYS A 344 -19.68 -17.05 4.49
CA LYS A 344 -21.00 -17.66 4.20
C LYS A 344 -20.85 -18.86 3.26
N ASN A 345 -21.28 -18.75 2.00
CA ASN A 345 -21.20 -19.81 1.00
C ASN A 345 -20.01 -19.65 0.04
N THR A 346 -19.18 -18.62 0.19
CA THR A 346 -17.99 -18.44 -0.63
C THR A 346 -16.74 -18.94 0.10
N THR A 347 -15.94 -19.77 -0.55
CA THR A 347 -14.69 -20.33 -0.01
C THR A 347 -13.48 -19.91 -0.84
N PHE A 348 -12.40 -19.59 -0.14
CA PHE A 348 -11.08 -19.28 -0.69
C PHE A 348 -10.06 -20.25 -0.12
N LEU A 349 -9.13 -20.72 -0.95
CA LEU A 349 -8.01 -21.53 -0.52
C LEU A 349 -6.69 -20.82 -0.84
N PHE A 350 -5.90 -20.57 0.20
CA PHE A 350 -4.56 -19.99 0.12
C PHE A 350 -3.55 -21.09 0.42
N THR A 351 -2.78 -21.46 -0.59
CA THR A 351 -1.89 -22.63 -0.52
C THR A 351 -0.44 -22.29 -0.19
N GLY A 352 -0.06 -21.00 -0.24
CA GLY A 352 1.35 -20.61 -0.25
C GLY A 352 2.09 -21.37 -1.34
N ASP A 353 3.26 -21.88 -1.00
CA ASP A 353 4.16 -22.55 -1.94
C ASP A 353 4.33 -24.04 -1.66
N ILE A 354 3.28 -24.68 -1.12
CA ILE A 354 3.27 -26.15 -0.98
C ILE A 354 3.56 -26.83 -2.33
N GLU A 355 4.27 -27.95 -2.26
CA GLU A 355 4.57 -28.80 -3.40
C GLU A 355 3.87 -30.15 -3.26
N SER A 356 4.03 -31.00 -4.27
CA SER A 356 3.35 -32.29 -4.42
C SER A 356 3.31 -33.16 -3.15
N ALA A 357 4.34 -33.14 -2.31
CA ALA A 357 4.39 -33.88 -1.05
C ALA A 357 3.34 -33.38 -0.04
N ALA A 358 3.28 -32.07 0.22
CA ALA A 358 2.27 -31.47 1.08
C ALA A 358 0.88 -31.50 0.43
N GLU A 359 0.80 -31.30 -0.89
CA GLU A 359 -0.46 -31.39 -1.63
C GLU A 359 -1.10 -32.78 -1.53
N SER A 360 -0.31 -33.84 -1.69
CA SER A 360 -0.79 -35.22 -1.54
C SER A 360 -1.31 -35.46 -0.11
N LYS A 361 -0.56 -34.99 0.90
CA LYS A 361 -0.97 -35.10 2.31
C LYS A 361 -2.30 -34.40 2.61
N ILE A 362 -2.57 -33.28 1.96
CA ILE A 362 -3.83 -32.52 2.08
C ILE A 362 -4.94 -33.22 1.31
N ALA A 363 -4.69 -33.63 0.07
CA ALA A 363 -5.66 -34.28 -0.80
C ALA A 363 -6.14 -35.63 -0.24
N ASP A 364 -5.27 -36.38 0.43
CA ASP A 364 -5.58 -37.69 1.00
C ASP A 364 -6.33 -37.62 2.34
N ASP A 365 -6.47 -36.43 2.95
CA ASP A 365 -7.24 -36.27 4.18
C ASP A 365 -8.73 -36.07 3.86
N PHE A 366 -9.45 -37.17 3.71
CA PHE A 366 -10.89 -37.20 3.40
C PHE A 366 -11.79 -36.44 4.38
N ARG A 367 -11.28 -36.03 5.55
CA ARG A 367 -12.02 -35.20 6.51
C ARG A 367 -12.03 -33.73 6.09
N LEU A 368 -11.11 -33.31 5.21
CA LEU A 368 -11.03 -31.96 4.70
C LEU A 368 -12.02 -31.77 3.55
N GLN A 369 -12.93 -30.81 3.70
CA GLN A 369 -13.80 -30.38 2.60
C GLN A 369 -13.07 -29.34 1.75
N LEU A 370 -12.25 -29.78 0.80
CA LEU A 370 -11.34 -28.92 0.03
C LEU A 370 -12.04 -28.02 -1.01
N LYS A 371 -13.34 -28.24 -1.26
CA LYS A 371 -14.09 -27.51 -2.27
C LYS A 371 -14.03 -25.99 -2.04
N SER A 372 -13.39 -25.28 -2.97
CA SER A 372 -13.13 -23.85 -2.83
C SER A 372 -13.53 -23.10 -4.09
N ASP A 373 -14.28 -21.99 -3.98
CA ASP A 373 -14.68 -21.23 -5.17
C ASP A 373 -13.48 -20.51 -5.83
N VAL A 374 -12.55 -20.03 -5.01
CA VAL A 374 -11.36 -19.29 -5.43
C VAL A 374 -10.10 -19.97 -4.89
N LEU A 375 -9.16 -20.27 -5.77
CA LEU A 375 -7.87 -20.89 -5.44
C LEU A 375 -6.71 -19.91 -5.71
N LYS A 376 -5.85 -19.68 -4.71
CA LYS A 376 -4.47 -19.25 -4.97
C LYS A 376 -3.70 -20.48 -5.45
N VAL A 377 -3.17 -20.45 -6.66
CA VAL A 377 -2.43 -21.58 -7.22
C VAL A 377 -1.09 -21.71 -6.50
N ALA A 378 -0.76 -22.91 -6.06
CA ALA A 378 0.44 -23.15 -5.27
C ALA A 378 1.72 -22.79 -6.04
N HIS A 379 2.72 -22.29 -5.29
CA HIS A 379 4.09 -22.11 -5.73
C HIS A 379 4.23 -21.39 -7.08
N HIS A 380 3.42 -20.33 -7.27
CA HIS A 380 3.39 -19.48 -8.47
C HIS A 380 3.10 -20.25 -9.77
N GLY A 381 2.53 -21.47 -9.67
CA GLY A 381 2.32 -22.39 -10.79
C GLY A 381 3.54 -23.22 -11.18
N SER A 382 4.40 -23.56 -10.21
CA SER A 382 5.52 -24.49 -10.38
C SER A 382 5.05 -25.87 -10.85
N ASN A 383 5.85 -26.55 -11.69
CA ASN A 383 5.60 -27.93 -12.10
C ASN A 383 5.77 -28.96 -10.96
N THR A 384 6.30 -28.55 -9.79
CA THR A 384 6.36 -29.36 -8.57
C THR A 384 5.07 -29.31 -7.74
N SER A 385 4.08 -28.53 -8.19
CA SER A 385 2.84 -28.24 -7.45
C SER A 385 1.60 -28.40 -8.34
N SER A 386 0.43 -28.17 -7.76
CA SER A 386 -0.89 -28.30 -8.36
C SER A 386 -1.15 -29.69 -8.94
N ILE A 387 -0.88 -30.75 -8.16
CA ILE A 387 -1.16 -32.14 -8.57
C ILE A 387 -2.65 -32.38 -8.87
N ASP A 388 -2.96 -33.37 -9.72
CA ASP A 388 -4.33 -33.64 -10.21
C ASP A 388 -5.29 -33.89 -9.05
N SER A 389 -4.91 -34.77 -8.11
CA SER A 389 -5.75 -35.14 -6.97
C SER A 389 -6.13 -33.95 -6.09
N LEU A 390 -5.24 -32.96 -5.95
CA LEU A 390 -5.54 -31.76 -5.18
C LEU A 390 -6.52 -30.86 -5.94
N ILE A 391 -6.24 -30.54 -7.20
CA ILE A 391 -7.08 -29.62 -7.97
C ILE A 391 -8.48 -30.22 -8.22
N GLU A 392 -8.56 -31.53 -8.46
CA GLU A 392 -9.83 -32.27 -8.62
C GLU A 392 -10.67 -32.28 -7.34
N ASN A 393 -10.04 -32.28 -6.15
CA ASN A 393 -10.73 -32.17 -4.87
C ASN A 393 -11.16 -30.72 -4.55
N ILE A 394 -10.41 -29.72 -5.01
CA ILE A 394 -10.73 -28.30 -4.80
C ILE A 394 -11.87 -27.83 -5.70
N GLN A 395 -11.90 -28.25 -6.97
CA GLN A 395 -12.87 -27.84 -8.00
C GLN A 395 -13.14 -26.33 -8.03
N PRO A 396 -12.11 -25.48 -8.21
CA PRO A 396 -12.31 -24.04 -8.19
C PRO A 396 -13.06 -23.53 -9.40
N SER A 397 -13.79 -22.42 -9.20
CA SER A 397 -14.35 -21.66 -10.33
C SER A 397 -13.35 -20.62 -10.85
N ILE A 398 -12.49 -20.12 -9.96
CA ILE A 398 -11.47 -19.12 -10.24
C ILE A 398 -10.15 -19.59 -9.66
N ALA A 399 -9.09 -19.55 -10.47
CA ALA A 399 -7.71 -19.79 -10.05
C ALA A 399 -6.87 -18.54 -10.29
N ILE A 400 -6.12 -18.12 -9.28
CA ILE A 400 -5.27 -16.93 -9.33
C ILE A 400 -3.83 -17.36 -9.13
N ILE A 401 -2.99 -17.03 -10.10
CA ILE A 401 -1.56 -17.30 -10.08
C ILE A 401 -0.85 -15.98 -9.79
N SER A 402 -0.37 -15.81 -8.55
CA SER A 402 0.60 -14.76 -8.23
C SER A 402 1.92 -15.13 -8.88
N VAL A 403 2.33 -14.39 -9.90
CA VAL A 403 3.55 -14.65 -10.64
C VAL A 403 4.02 -13.38 -11.32
N GLY A 404 5.33 -13.26 -11.45
CA GLY A 404 6.00 -12.19 -12.18
C GLY A 404 6.99 -12.74 -13.18
N ARG A 405 7.73 -11.84 -13.83
CA ARG A 405 8.86 -12.25 -14.68
C ARG A 405 9.87 -13.05 -13.84
N ASN A 406 10.09 -14.30 -14.21
CA ASN A 406 10.97 -15.21 -13.49
C ASN A 406 11.81 -16.08 -14.46
N THR A 407 12.86 -16.73 -13.93
CA THR A 407 13.72 -17.66 -14.68
C THR A 407 13.38 -19.13 -14.45
N PHE A 408 12.40 -19.42 -13.58
CA PHE A 408 11.97 -20.77 -13.24
C PHE A 408 11.04 -21.37 -14.31
N GLY A 409 10.50 -20.53 -15.19
CA GLY A 409 9.49 -20.94 -16.19
C GLY A 409 8.08 -21.01 -15.60
N HIS A 410 7.83 -20.32 -14.49
CA HIS A 410 6.51 -20.22 -13.88
C HIS A 410 5.64 -19.18 -14.62
N PRO A 411 4.32 -19.38 -14.71
CA PRO A 411 3.64 -20.64 -14.43
C PRO A 411 3.95 -21.67 -15.54
N HIS A 412 4.17 -22.92 -15.15
CA HIS A 412 4.45 -23.99 -16.11
C HIS A 412 3.21 -24.31 -16.94
N ASN A 413 3.37 -24.54 -18.25
CA ASN A 413 2.24 -24.79 -19.15
C ASN A 413 1.40 -26.00 -18.73
N ASP A 414 2.01 -27.05 -18.18
CA ASP A 414 1.30 -28.24 -17.71
C ASP A 414 0.35 -27.93 -16.55
N VAL A 415 0.74 -27.03 -15.63
CA VAL A 415 -0.12 -26.58 -14.53
C VAL A 415 -1.29 -25.76 -15.07
N ILE A 416 -1.02 -24.84 -16.00
CA ILE A 416 -2.07 -24.05 -16.66
C ILE A 416 -3.06 -24.96 -17.38
N ASN A 417 -2.56 -25.93 -18.15
CA ASN A 417 -3.39 -26.86 -18.92
C ASN A 417 -4.25 -27.74 -18.02
N ARG A 418 -3.69 -28.23 -16.91
CA ARG A 418 -4.40 -29.01 -15.89
C ARG A 418 -5.55 -28.23 -15.28
N ILE A 419 -5.32 -26.98 -14.89
CA ILE A 419 -6.36 -26.11 -14.33
C ILE A 419 -7.43 -25.78 -15.40
N LYS A 420 -7.01 -25.46 -16.64
CA LYS A 420 -7.94 -25.18 -17.75
C LYS A 420 -8.81 -26.37 -18.13
N ALA A 421 -8.30 -27.59 -18.01
CA ALA A 421 -9.05 -28.81 -18.33
C ALA A 421 -10.32 -28.97 -17.48
N LEU A 422 -10.36 -28.33 -16.30
CA LEU A 422 -11.53 -28.32 -15.40
C LEU A 422 -12.52 -27.17 -15.68
N GLY A 423 -12.28 -26.36 -16.71
CA GLY A 423 -13.14 -25.21 -17.04
C GLY A 423 -13.01 -24.04 -16.07
N VAL A 424 -11.87 -23.91 -15.38
CA VAL A 424 -11.59 -22.88 -14.38
C VAL A 424 -11.14 -21.57 -15.06
N ASP A 425 -11.64 -20.44 -14.59
CA ASP A 425 -11.16 -19.11 -15.01
C ASP A 425 -9.80 -18.82 -14.34
N ILE A 426 -8.75 -18.67 -15.16
CA ILE A 426 -7.39 -18.38 -14.67
C ILE A 426 -7.07 -16.89 -14.81
N PHE A 427 -6.60 -16.29 -13.72
CA PHE A 427 -6.05 -14.94 -13.69
C PHE A 427 -4.58 -14.98 -13.26
N ARG A 428 -3.74 -14.13 -13.84
CA ARG A 428 -2.32 -14.04 -13.51
C ARG A 428 -1.92 -12.60 -13.20
N THR A 429 -1.20 -12.38 -12.11
CA THR A 429 -0.83 -11.02 -11.71
C THR A 429 0.09 -10.33 -12.72
N ASP A 430 0.96 -11.05 -13.43
CA ASP A 430 1.83 -10.49 -14.47
C ASP A 430 1.11 -10.04 -15.75
N VAL A 431 -0.10 -10.53 -15.99
CA VAL A 431 -0.91 -10.21 -17.19
C VAL A 431 -2.08 -9.29 -16.84
N ASP A 432 -2.72 -9.53 -15.70
CA ASP A 432 -3.96 -8.88 -15.29
C ASP A 432 -3.72 -7.76 -14.23
N GLY A 433 -2.47 -7.60 -13.78
CA GLY A 433 -2.12 -6.77 -12.63
C GLY A 433 -2.76 -7.32 -11.35
N ALA A 434 -3.05 -6.45 -10.38
CA ALA A 434 -3.71 -6.88 -9.16
C ALA A 434 -5.13 -7.42 -9.45
N VAL A 435 -5.43 -8.61 -8.93
CA VAL A 435 -6.71 -9.32 -9.10
C VAL A 435 -7.54 -9.17 -7.83
N THR A 436 -8.72 -8.55 -7.93
CA THR A 436 -9.60 -8.28 -6.79
C THR A 436 -10.90 -9.07 -6.89
N ILE A 437 -11.12 -9.96 -5.93
CA ILE A 437 -12.37 -10.65 -5.71
C ILE A 437 -13.23 -9.89 -4.71
N LYS A 438 -14.47 -9.57 -5.09
CA LYS A 438 -15.49 -9.00 -4.21
C LYS A 438 -16.67 -9.94 -4.09
N THR A 439 -17.11 -10.23 -2.87
CA THR A 439 -18.24 -11.12 -2.62
C THR A 439 -19.08 -10.68 -1.44
N ASN A 440 -20.39 -10.91 -1.53
CA ASN A 440 -21.31 -10.81 -0.40
C ASN A 440 -21.52 -12.15 0.34
N GLY A 441 -20.76 -13.18 -0.06
CA GLY A 441 -20.82 -14.56 0.40
C GLY A 441 -21.73 -15.46 -0.44
N TYR A 442 -22.27 -14.96 -1.55
CA TYR A 442 -23.13 -15.71 -2.48
C TYR A 442 -22.81 -15.43 -3.95
N LYS A 443 -22.40 -14.20 -4.28
CA LYS A 443 -22.01 -13.79 -5.63
C LYS A 443 -20.58 -13.30 -5.63
N ILE A 444 -19.78 -13.85 -6.53
CA ILE A 444 -18.38 -13.50 -6.72
C ILE A 444 -18.28 -12.53 -7.91
N LYS A 445 -17.51 -11.46 -7.74
CA LYS A 445 -17.10 -10.56 -8.81
C LYS A 445 -15.58 -10.47 -8.84
N CYS A 446 -14.97 -10.88 -9.94
CA CYS A 446 -13.55 -10.70 -10.20
C CYS A 446 -13.32 -9.38 -10.97
N ASN A 447 -12.33 -8.59 -10.57
CA ASN A 447 -11.88 -7.41 -11.29
C ASN A 447 -10.35 -7.42 -11.36
N THR A 448 -9.81 -7.05 -12.52
CA THR A 448 -8.38 -6.93 -12.76
C THR A 448 -7.99 -5.46 -12.89
N THR A 449 -6.75 -5.14 -12.57
CA THR A 449 -6.24 -3.76 -12.69
C THR A 449 -5.92 -3.44 -14.15
N ILE A 450 -5.34 -4.40 -14.86
CA ILE A 450 -5.13 -4.35 -16.30
C ILE A 450 -6.36 -4.97 -16.95
N LYS A 451 -7.06 -4.17 -17.77
CA LYS A 451 -8.15 -4.64 -18.60
C LYS A 451 -7.59 -4.94 -19.98
N ASN A 452 -7.49 -6.23 -20.30
CA ASN A 452 -7.14 -6.71 -21.64
C ASN A 452 -8.30 -6.56 -22.61
#